data_AF-A0A144MUJ2-F1
#
_entry.id   AF-A0A144MUJ2-F1
#
_cell.length_a   1.000
_cell.length_b   1.000
_cell.length_c   1.000
_cell.angle_alpha   90.00
_cell.angle_beta   90.00
_cell.angle_gamma   90.00
#
_symmetry.space_group_name_H-M   'P 1'
#
loop_
_entity.id
_entity.type
_entity.pdbx_description
1 polymer ?
#
loop_
_entity_poly.entity_id
_entity_poly.type
_entity_poly.pdbx_seq_one_letter_code
_entity_poly.pdbx_strand_id
1 'polypeptide(L)'
;MQLNDFLKAGGPKIRKALEQHLGISKSYLSQLATGRAAISPSRCIVIETFTDGKVSRSDMRPSDWAEIWPDYKPKNNTTAQEGTD
;
A
#
# COMPACT_ATOMS: atom_id res chain seq x y z
N MET A 1 4.10 2.04 -6.00
CA MET A 1 5.03 2.81 -5.14
C MET A 1 5.05 2.16 -3.77
N GLN A 2 6.21 2.04 -3.09
CA GLN A 2 6.26 1.41 -1.77
C GLN A 2 5.81 2.36 -0.66
N LEU A 3 5.16 1.81 0.38
CA LEU A 3 4.64 2.60 1.52
C LEU A 3 5.75 3.42 2.19
N ASN A 4 6.95 2.86 2.34
CA ASN A 4 8.09 3.57 2.94
C ASN A 4 8.44 4.85 2.16
N ASP A 5 8.45 4.77 0.84
CA ASP A 5 8.84 5.89 -0.02
C ASP A 5 7.78 6.98 0.02
N PHE A 6 6.50 6.61 0.06
CA PHE A 6 5.40 7.55 0.23
C PHE A 6 5.52 8.31 1.56
N LEU A 7 5.81 7.59 2.65
CA LEU A 7 5.99 8.19 3.98
C LEU A 7 7.27 9.02 4.11
N LYS A 8 8.32 8.74 3.32
CA LYS A 8 9.51 9.59 3.22
C LYS A 8 9.20 10.87 2.45
N ALA A 9 8.52 10.76 1.30
CA ALA A 9 8.17 11.90 0.46
C ALA A 9 7.22 12.90 1.16
N GLY A 10 6.23 12.42 1.92
CA GLY A 10 5.29 13.29 2.65
C GLY A 10 5.76 13.78 4.02
N GLY A 11 6.95 13.36 4.47
CA GLY A 11 7.58 13.83 5.72
C GLY A 11 6.85 13.46 7.03
N PRO A 12 7.17 14.12 8.15
CA PRO A 12 6.62 13.78 9.47
C PRO A 12 5.10 13.97 9.58
N LYS A 13 4.53 14.92 8.83
CA LYS A 13 3.09 15.24 8.88
C LYS A 13 2.24 14.08 8.35
N ILE A 14 2.62 13.50 7.20
CA ILE A 14 1.87 12.38 6.61
C ILE A 14 1.95 11.13 7.49
N ARG A 15 3.10 10.88 8.12
CA ARG A 15 3.30 9.77 9.06
C ARG A 15 2.35 9.88 10.23
N LYS A 16 2.33 11.04 10.89
CA LYS A 16 1.43 11.29 12.02
C LYS A 16 -0.05 11.14 11.62
N ALA A 17 -0.43 11.66 10.46
CA ALA A 17 -1.79 11.52 9.95
C ALA A 17 -2.17 10.05 9.73
N LEU A 18 -1.28 9.25 9.13
CA LEU A 18 -1.54 7.82 8.90
C LEU A 18 -1.56 7.02 10.22
N GLU A 19 -0.70 7.34 11.19
CA GLU A 19 -0.72 6.74 12.54
C GLU A 19 -2.07 6.94 13.21
N GLN A 20 -2.58 8.17 13.19
CA GLN A 20 -3.88 8.51 13.78
C GLN A 20 -5.03 7.86 13.01
N HIS A 21 -4.96 7.84 11.69
CA HIS A 21 -5.99 7.23 10.85
C HIS A 21 -6.09 5.71 11.05
N LEU A 22 -4.94 5.04 11.23
CA LEU A 22 -4.88 3.60 11.46
C LEU A 22 -5.03 3.21 12.94
N GLY A 23 -5.00 4.18 13.87
CA GLY A 23 -5.02 3.94 15.31
C GLY A 23 -3.83 3.13 15.81
N ILE A 24 -2.63 3.36 15.28
CA ILE A 24 -1.43 2.58 15.61
C ILE A 24 -0.27 3.44 16.13
N SER A 25 0.68 2.77 16.79
CA SER A 25 1.91 3.40 17.24
C SER A 25 2.88 3.69 16.09
N LYS A 26 3.76 4.68 16.30
CA LYS A 26 4.81 5.06 15.34
C LYS A 26 5.77 3.92 15.01
N SER A 27 6.13 3.15 16.04
CA SER A 27 7.01 1.99 15.90
C SER A 27 6.36 0.92 15.02
N TYR A 28 5.07 0.63 15.26
CA TYR A 28 4.33 -0.33 14.45
C TYR A 28 4.17 0.15 13.00
N LEU A 29 3.83 1.43 12.78
CA LEU A 29 3.80 1.97 11.42
C LEU A 29 5.16 1.84 10.72
N SER A 30 6.28 2.06 11.42
CA SER A 30 7.61 1.89 10.84
C SER A 30 7.91 0.43 10.50
N GLN A 31 7.47 -0.52 11.33
CA GLN A 31 7.59 -1.95 11.01
C GLN A 31 6.80 -2.32 9.76
N LEU A 32 5.58 -1.80 9.61
CA LEU A 32 4.77 -1.98 8.40
C LEU A 32 5.45 -1.37 7.17
N ALA A 33 5.92 -0.12 7.27
CA ALA A 33 6.55 0.58 6.17
C ALA A 33 7.86 -0.09 5.71
N THR A 34 8.62 -0.68 6.63
CA THR A 34 9.88 -1.38 6.31
C THR A 34 9.70 -2.84 5.94
N GLY A 35 8.46 -3.36 5.94
CA GLY A 35 8.18 -4.77 5.66
C GLY A 35 8.56 -5.73 6.80
N ARG A 36 8.99 -5.21 7.97
CA ARG A 36 9.26 -6.03 9.16
C ARG A 36 8.01 -6.66 9.75
N ALA A 37 6.85 -6.04 9.51
CA ALA A 37 5.54 -6.60 9.85
C ALA A 37 4.67 -6.59 8.59
N ALA A 38 3.93 -7.68 8.38
CA ALA A 38 2.99 -7.77 7.29
C ALA A 38 1.81 -6.81 7.52
N ILE A 39 1.42 -6.09 6.47
CA ILE A 39 0.21 -5.25 6.49
C ILE A 39 -0.98 -6.18 6.29
N SER A 40 -1.96 -6.12 7.19
CA SER A 40 -3.17 -6.94 7.05
C SER A 40 -3.99 -6.52 5.82
N PRO A 41 -4.78 -7.43 5.22
CA PRO A 41 -5.61 -7.10 4.06
C PRO A 41 -6.48 -5.86 4.25
N SER A 42 -7.18 -5.77 5.40
CA SER A 42 -8.03 -4.62 5.71
C SER A 42 -7.24 -3.31 5.78
N ARG A 43 -6.03 -3.32 6.35
CA ARG A 43 -5.16 -2.13 6.41
C ARG A 43 -4.68 -1.71 5.02
N CYS A 44 -4.45 -2.66 4.11
CA CYS A 44 -4.05 -2.32 2.75
C CYS A 44 -5.10 -1.44 2.06
N ILE A 45 -6.39 -1.76 2.21
CA ILE A 45 -7.48 -0.96 1.61
C ILE A 45 -7.54 0.43 2.23
N VAL A 46 -7.38 0.53 3.55
CA VAL A 46 -7.38 1.80 4.29
C VAL A 46 -6.20 2.67 3.87
N ILE A 47 -4.99 2.10 3.78
CA ILE A 47 -3.78 2.81 3.34
C ILE A 47 -3.91 3.23 1.88
N GLU A 48 -4.39 2.36 1.01
CA GLU A 48 -4.62 2.69 -0.41
C GLU A 48 -5.56 3.89 -0.55
N THR A 49 -6.66 3.91 0.20
CA THR A 49 -7.60 5.03 0.21
C THR A 49 -6.96 6.30 0.76
N PHE A 50 -6.24 6.22 1.88
CA PHE A 50 -5.55 7.36 2.48
C PHE A 50 -4.47 7.97 1.57
N THR A 51 -3.84 7.14 0.73
CA THR A 51 -2.80 7.58 -0.19
C THR A 51 -3.34 8.00 -1.57
N ASP A 52 -4.65 8.10 -1.73
CA ASP A 52 -5.33 8.36 -3.02
C ASP A 52 -4.87 7.38 -4.12
N GLY A 53 -4.65 6.12 -3.76
CA GLY A 53 -4.18 5.08 -4.67
C GLY A 53 -2.70 5.18 -5.08
N LYS A 54 -1.91 6.07 -4.48
CA LYS A 54 -0.45 6.14 -4.73
C LYS A 54 0.26 4.88 -4.25
N VAL A 55 -0.19 4.31 -3.14
CA VAL A 55 0.29 3.03 -2.62
C VAL A 55 -0.81 2.00 -2.77
N SER A 56 -0.64 1.05 -3.68
CA SER A 56 -1.66 0.04 -3.97
C SER A 56 -1.59 -1.16 -3.00
N ARG A 57 -2.70 -1.88 -2.83
CA ARG A 57 -2.70 -3.13 -2.02
C ARG A 57 -1.76 -4.21 -2.56
N SER A 58 -1.54 -4.23 -3.87
CA SER A 58 -0.52 -5.07 -4.53
C SER A 58 0.91 -4.64 -4.21
N ASP A 59 1.18 -3.33 -4.11
CA ASP A 59 2.51 -2.84 -3.71
C ASP A 59 2.84 -3.25 -2.26
N MET A 60 1.82 -3.24 -1.39
CA MET A 60 1.95 -3.57 0.04
C MET A 60 2.07 -5.08 0.30
N ARG A 61 1.50 -5.92 -0.57
CA ARG A 61 1.43 -7.37 -0.40
C ARG A 61 1.77 -8.10 -1.69
N PRO A 62 3.00 -7.95 -2.22
CA PRO A 62 3.36 -8.48 -3.53
C PRO A 62 3.30 -10.01 -3.63
N SER A 63 3.42 -10.71 -2.50
CA SER A 63 3.48 -12.18 -2.45
C SER A 63 2.12 -12.87 -2.50
N ASP A 64 1.07 -12.26 -1.93
CA ASP A 64 -0.20 -12.93 -1.66
C ASP A 64 -1.44 -12.04 -1.94
N TRP A 65 -1.26 -10.90 -2.62
CA TRP A 65 -2.38 -10.04 -3.00
C TRP A 65 -3.38 -10.76 -3.93
N ALA A 66 -2.90 -11.57 -4.86
CA ALA A 66 -3.75 -12.25 -5.87
C ALA A 66 -4.63 -13.34 -5.24
N GLU A 67 -4.16 -13.98 -4.17
CA GLU A 67 -4.95 -14.98 -3.43
C GLU A 67 -6.06 -14.32 -2.59
N ILE A 68 -5.81 -13.11 -2.11
CA ILE A 68 -6.70 -12.42 -1.17
C ILE A 68 -7.69 -11.48 -1.86
N TRP A 69 -7.31 -10.96 -3.02
CA TRP A 69 -8.19 -10.20 -3.90
C TRP A 69 -8.08 -10.72 -5.34
N PRO A 70 -8.68 -11.87 -5.66
CA PRO A 70 -8.60 -12.47 -7.00
C PRO A 70 -9.18 -11.54 -8.08
N ASP A 71 -10.16 -10.72 -7.75
CA ASP A 71 -10.80 -9.79 -8.69
C ASP A 71 -10.07 -8.44 -8.83
N TYR A 72 -9.02 -8.20 -8.04
CA TYR A 72 -8.30 -6.93 -8.07
C TYR A 72 -7.30 -6.90 -9.23
N LYS A 73 -7.38 -5.85 -10.07
CA LYS A 73 -6.43 -5.60 -11.16
C LYS A 73 -5.51 -4.44 -10.79
N PRO A 74 -4.23 -4.68 -10.46
CA PRO A 74 -3.28 -3.61 -10.18
C PRO A 74 -3.12 -2.70 -11.39
N LYS A 75 -3.18 -1.38 -11.18
CA LYS A 75 -3.08 -0.37 -12.25
C LYS A 75 -1.69 -0.30 -12.91
N ASN A 76 -0.72 -1.03 -12.36
CA ASN A 76 0.70 -0.95 -12.67
C ASN A 76 1.27 -2.17 -13.42
N ASN A 77 0.42 -3.07 -13.93
CA ASN A 77 0.84 -4.22 -14.74
C ASN A 77 0.32 -4.19 -16.20
N THR A 78 0.11 -3.00 -16.77
CA THR A 78 -0.01 -2.86 -18.23
C THR A 78 1.37 -2.68 -18.84
N THR A 79 2.10 -3.80 -18.99
CA THR A 79 3.12 -3.89 -20.05
C THR A 79 2.53 -4.76 -21.16
N ALA A 80 2.00 -4.07 -22.18
CA ALA A 80 1.78 -4.52 -23.55
C ALA A 80 0.78 -5.68 -23.82
N GLN A 81 0.08 -5.53 -24.95
CA GLN A 81 -0.67 -6.54 -25.72
C GLN A 81 -2.17 -6.72 -25.39
N GLU A 82 -3.02 -5.81 -25.88
CA GLU A 82 -4.20 -6.22 -26.68
C GLU A 82 -4.66 -5.03 -27.54
N GLY A 83 -4.35 -5.14 -28.82
CA GLY A 83 -4.66 -4.21 -29.89
C GLY A 83 -4.52 -5.01 -31.17
N THR A 84 -5.34 -6.06 -31.27
CA THR A 84 -5.60 -6.79 -32.51
C THR A 84 -6.94 -6.27 -33.01
N ASP A 85 -6.88 -5.40 -34.01
CA ASP A 85 -7.88 -5.29 -35.07
C ASP A 85 -7.12 -5.14 -36.39
#